data_AF-A0A9P1MGN1-F1
#
_entry.id   AF-A0A9P1MGN1-F1
#
_cell.length_a   1.000
_cell.length_b   1.000
_cell.length_c   1.000
_cell.angle_alpha   90.00
_cell.angle_beta   90.00
_cell.angle_gamma   90.00
#
_symmetry.space_group_name_H-M   'P 1'
#
loop_
_entity.id
_entity.type
_entity.pdbx_description
1 polymer ?
#
loop_
_entity_poly.entity_id
_entity_poly.type
_entity_poly.pdbx_seq_one_letter_code
_entity_poly.pdbx_strand_id
1 'polypeptide(L)'
;MGDSVATEPAQAVEHVKAPAPAKTAGEQKYVDPIDKYSALIVRGTIVGVGMAGIALFLRNSRIFARFEHVNQIPKDFIRKELELKGRVREVLPSGELRVEHEPIIKLPSLFRRKLTDKSGLLNIRLAGIDMSKAGQQYISKDLRLTNKPVTFTVIKSNDESPDAVDCDVTVKKNFATRTNLNLELIRKGYGRVPAPDHTRHLKSLQSVPAYSRLVNKLLMSEKVADRRGVGVWERDTWVESVQSYPSQVGQMIRATPAAKALVLLFNVTRDVILYGVKLTQQTYALVIGICSYIAGGYRKFAVGVDRLTDKYNKIRQRIKP
;
A
#
# COMPACT_ATOMS: atom_id res chain seq x y z
N MET A 1 132.33 35.91 2.19
CA MET A 1 133.66 35.54 1.67
C MET A 1 133.52 34.10 1.23
N GLY A 2 133.11 33.85 -0.02
CA GLY A 2 133.96 33.94 -1.22
C GLY A 2 134.54 32.54 -1.43
N ASP A 3 134.45 31.85 -2.57
CA ASP A 3 134.06 32.21 -3.92
C ASP A 3 133.50 30.97 -4.65
N SER A 4 132.83 31.29 -5.75
CA SER A 4 132.30 30.48 -6.86
C SER A 4 133.26 29.49 -7.52
N VAL A 5 132.68 28.48 -8.20
CA VAL A 5 132.96 27.94 -9.58
C VAL A 5 132.38 26.51 -9.62
N ALA A 6 131.18 26.26 -10.17
CA ALA A 6 130.78 26.08 -11.57
C ALA A 6 131.38 24.84 -12.28
N THR A 7 130.55 23.81 -12.50
CA THR A 7 130.63 22.88 -13.65
C THR A 7 129.23 22.38 -14.05
N GLU A 8 129.07 22.19 -15.36
CA GLU A 8 127.91 22.12 -16.26
C GLU A 8 126.79 21.06 -16.10
N PRO A 9 125.68 21.22 -16.87
CA PRO A 9 124.44 20.47 -16.76
C PRO A 9 124.32 19.29 -17.76
N ALA A 10 123.47 18.31 -17.45
CA ALA A 10 123.09 17.27 -18.41
C ALA A 10 121.58 16.99 -18.40
N GLN A 11 120.97 17.41 -19.52
CA GLN A 11 119.93 16.70 -20.30
C GLN A 11 118.48 16.74 -19.80
N ALA A 12 117.75 17.69 -20.41
CA ALA A 12 116.32 17.61 -20.66
C ALA A 12 116.02 16.54 -21.73
N VAL A 13 115.03 15.68 -21.48
CA VAL A 13 114.37 14.88 -22.51
C VAL A 13 112.91 15.29 -22.56
N GLU A 14 112.61 16.04 -23.61
CA GLU A 14 111.31 16.55 -24.00
C GLU A 14 110.51 15.40 -24.65
N HIS A 15 109.44 14.93 -24.00
CA HIS A 15 108.54 13.95 -24.59
C HIS A 15 107.56 14.65 -25.54
N VAL A 16 107.85 14.50 -26.83
CA VAL A 16 107.01 14.83 -27.98
C VAL A 16 105.64 14.15 -27.87
N LYS A 17 104.57 14.94 -27.73
CA LYS A 17 103.18 14.50 -27.82
C LYS A 17 102.71 14.61 -29.28
N ALA A 18 102.59 13.48 -29.97
CA ALA A 18 101.97 13.40 -31.29
C ALA A 18 100.43 13.54 -31.19
N PRO A 19 99.76 14.19 -32.17
CA PRO A 19 98.31 14.37 -32.15
C PRO A 19 97.54 13.32 -32.99
N ALA A 20 96.37 12.95 -32.43
CA ALA A 20 95.14 12.46 -33.09
C ALA A 20 95.15 11.04 -33.74
N PRO A 21 94.00 10.32 -33.78
CA PRO A 21 92.89 10.71 -34.64
C PRO A 21 91.47 10.58 -34.05
N ALA A 22 90.59 11.49 -34.48
CA ALA A 22 89.15 11.37 -34.40
C ALA A 22 88.62 10.25 -35.30
N LYS A 23 87.86 9.31 -34.73
CA LYS A 23 86.89 8.38 -35.36
C LYS A 23 85.92 7.99 -34.22
N THR A 24 84.60 7.83 -34.35
CA THR A 24 83.75 7.54 -35.51
C THR A 24 82.29 7.79 -35.12
N ALA A 25 81.48 8.14 -36.11
CA ALA A 25 80.03 8.17 -36.04
C ALA A 25 79.42 6.83 -35.58
N GLY A 26 78.25 6.91 -34.95
CA GLY A 26 77.31 5.79 -34.82
C GLY A 26 77.47 4.95 -33.57
N GLU A 27 77.35 5.54 -32.38
CA GLU A 27 77.03 4.77 -31.17
C GLU A 27 75.57 4.28 -31.30
N GLN A 28 75.38 3.16 -31.99
CA GLN A 28 74.15 2.39 -31.87
C GLN A 28 74.03 1.97 -30.41
N LYS A 29 73.17 2.67 -29.68
CA LYS A 29 72.84 2.39 -28.28
C LYS A 29 72.44 0.92 -28.18
N TYR A 30 73.38 0.07 -27.74
CA TYR A 30 73.17 -1.35 -27.53
C TYR A 30 72.22 -1.48 -26.34
N VAL A 31 70.92 -1.50 -26.62
CA VAL A 31 69.91 -1.76 -25.60
C VAL A 31 69.90 -3.26 -25.38
N ASP A 32 70.57 -3.69 -24.32
CA ASP A 32 70.61 -5.07 -23.88
C ASP A 32 69.20 -5.69 -23.93
N PRO A 33 69.00 -6.83 -24.60
CA PRO A 33 67.68 -7.46 -24.66
C PRO A 33 67.18 -7.82 -23.25
N ILE A 34 68.11 -8.12 -22.33
CA ILE A 34 67.85 -8.36 -20.91
C ILE A 34 67.16 -7.15 -20.26
N ASP A 35 67.50 -5.93 -20.67
CA ASP A 35 66.97 -4.69 -20.10
C ASP A 35 65.54 -4.39 -20.59
N LYS A 36 65.19 -4.88 -21.79
CA LYS A 36 63.79 -4.86 -22.27
C LYS A 36 62.92 -5.85 -21.51
N TYR A 37 63.43 -7.04 -21.24
CA TYR A 37 62.69 -8.05 -20.46
C TYR A 37 62.57 -7.64 -18.99
N SER A 38 63.61 -7.09 -18.37
CA SER A 38 63.55 -6.57 -17.00
C SER A 38 62.53 -5.42 -16.89
N ALA A 39 62.53 -4.49 -17.85
CA ALA A 39 61.56 -3.40 -17.90
C ALA A 39 60.11 -3.89 -18.11
N LEU A 40 59.91 -4.92 -18.94
CA LEU A 40 58.60 -5.54 -19.14
C LEU A 40 58.12 -6.28 -17.89
N ILE A 41 59.02 -6.98 -17.19
CA ILE A 41 58.68 -7.68 -15.94
C ILE A 41 58.31 -6.68 -14.86
N VAL A 42 59.10 -5.61 -14.66
CA VAL A 42 58.81 -4.59 -13.64
C VAL A 42 57.51 -3.85 -13.94
N ARG A 43 57.27 -3.48 -15.19
CA ARG A 43 55.98 -2.87 -15.58
C ARG A 43 54.82 -3.85 -15.42
N GLY A 44 55.03 -5.12 -15.79
CA GLY A 44 54.06 -6.19 -15.64
C GLY A 44 53.70 -6.48 -14.18
N THR A 45 54.67 -6.47 -13.26
CA THR A 45 54.42 -6.68 -11.83
C THR A 45 53.71 -5.50 -11.20
N ILE A 46 54.07 -4.26 -11.53
CA ILE A 46 53.37 -3.05 -11.04
C ILE A 46 51.90 -3.08 -11.49
N VAL A 47 51.66 -3.36 -12.78
CA VAL A 47 50.31 -3.46 -13.34
C VAL A 47 49.55 -4.66 -12.73
N GLY A 48 50.22 -5.79 -12.54
CA GLY A 48 49.63 -6.99 -11.93
C GLY A 48 49.22 -6.76 -10.48
N VAL A 49 50.08 -6.15 -9.65
CA VAL A 49 49.78 -5.80 -8.26
C VAL A 49 48.68 -4.74 -8.19
N GLY A 50 48.70 -3.75 -9.08
CA GLY A 50 47.64 -2.75 -9.19
C GLY A 50 46.28 -3.38 -9.52
N MET A 51 46.22 -4.26 -10.52
CA MET A 51 45.01 -5.00 -10.87
C MET A 51 44.54 -5.92 -9.73
N ALA A 52 45.46 -6.61 -9.05
CA ALA A 52 45.13 -7.44 -7.90
C ALA A 52 44.55 -6.62 -6.74
N GLY A 53 45.12 -5.44 -6.47
CA GLY A 53 44.62 -4.49 -5.48
C GLY A 53 43.21 -4.00 -5.79
N ILE A 54 42.93 -3.61 -7.03
CA ILE A 54 41.58 -3.21 -7.48
C ILE A 54 40.60 -4.38 -7.37
N ALA A 55 40.99 -5.59 -7.78
CA ALA A 55 40.15 -6.77 -7.67
C ALA A 55 39.79 -7.10 -6.21
N LEU A 56 40.75 -6.98 -5.28
CA LEU A 56 40.51 -7.17 -3.85
C LEU A 56 39.59 -6.08 -3.27
N PHE A 57 39.78 -4.82 -3.68
CA PHE A 57 38.92 -3.71 -3.26
C PHE A 57 37.47 -3.92 -3.71
N LEU A 58 37.27 -4.27 -4.99
CA LEU A 58 35.95 -4.61 -5.53
C LEU A 58 35.34 -5.83 -4.84
N ARG A 59 36.15 -6.83 -4.51
CA ARG A 59 35.73 -8.06 -3.81
C ARG A 59 35.34 -7.82 -2.35
N ASN A 60 35.94 -6.84 -1.68
CA ASN A 60 35.71 -6.56 -0.25
C ASN A 60 34.75 -5.39 0.02
N SER A 61 34.46 -4.58 -1.00
CA SER A 61 33.55 -3.44 -0.84
C SER A 61 32.10 -3.90 -0.63
N ARG A 62 31.45 -3.34 0.40
CA ARG A 62 30.08 -3.66 0.82
C ARG A 62 29.01 -3.25 -0.20
N ILE A 63 29.35 -2.39 -1.15
CA ILE A 63 28.44 -1.90 -2.21
C ILE A 63 28.16 -3.01 -3.24
N PHE A 64 29.12 -3.91 -3.43
CA PHE A 64 29.02 -5.03 -4.36
C PHE A 64 28.68 -6.35 -3.66
N ALA A 65 28.60 -6.34 -2.33
CA ALA A 65 28.24 -7.50 -1.54
C ALA A 65 26.73 -7.75 -1.60
N ARG A 66 26.36 -9.03 -1.60
CA ARG A 66 24.99 -9.45 -1.33
C ARG A 66 24.85 -9.68 0.18
N PHE A 67 23.77 -9.17 0.76
CA PHE A 67 23.44 -9.32 2.17
C PHE A 67 22.51 -10.53 2.29
N GLU A 68 22.96 -11.51 3.06
CA GLU A 68 22.21 -12.74 3.34
C GLU A 68 21.42 -12.63 4.64
N HIS A 69 21.93 -11.83 5.58
CA HIS A 69 21.33 -11.60 6.88
C HIS A 69 21.20 -10.10 7.15
N VAL A 70 20.19 -9.77 7.96
CA VAL A 70 19.91 -8.39 8.41
C VAL A 70 21.12 -7.76 9.11
N ASN A 71 21.81 -8.52 9.96
CA ASN A 71 22.98 -8.05 10.72
C ASN A 71 24.17 -7.66 9.84
N GLN A 72 24.21 -8.09 8.57
CA GLN A 72 25.25 -7.71 7.62
C GLN A 72 25.05 -6.30 7.04
N ILE A 73 23.85 -5.72 7.21
CA ILE A 73 23.51 -4.38 6.72
C ILE A 73 24.24 -3.34 7.59
N PRO A 74 25.13 -2.51 7.00
CA PRO A 74 25.86 -1.51 7.77
C PRO A 74 24.92 -0.45 8.34
N LYS A 75 25.18 -0.03 9.59
CA LYS A 75 24.41 1.07 10.23
C LYS A 75 24.48 2.37 9.44
N ASP A 76 25.57 2.61 8.72
CA ASP A 76 25.72 3.79 7.86
C ASP A 76 24.74 3.79 6.69
N PHE A 77 24.35 2.62 6.18
CA PHE A 77 23.37 2.50 5.10
C PHE A 77 21.97 2.87 5.61
N ILE A 78 21.66 2.47 6.84
CA ILE A 78 20.42 2.83 7.54
C ILE A 78 20.38 4.34 7.79
N ARG A 79 21.46 4.91 8.34
CA ARG A 79 21.57 6.35 8.63
C ARG A 79 21.47 7.22 7.39
N LYS A 80 22.02 6.77 6.26
CA LYS A 80 21.99 7.48 4.98
C LYS A 80 20.75 7.17 4.14
N GLU A 81 19.83 6.34 4.65
CA GLU A 81 18.58 5.99 3.96
C GLU A 81 18.84 5.43 2.54
N LEU A 82 19.87 4.60 2.38
CA LEU A 82 20.23 4.07 1.06
C LEU A 82 19.20 3.07 0.55
N GLU A 83 18.80 3.24 -0.71
CA GLU A 83 17.90 2.32 -1.41
C GLU A 83 18.63 1.02 -1.76
N LEU A 84 18.15 -0.09 -1.20
CA LEU A 84 18.61 -1.44 -1.51
C LEU A 84 17.67 -2.08 -2.53
N LYS A 85 18.24 -2.88 -3.43
CA LYS A 85 17.46 -3.63 -4.42
C LYS A 85 17.37 -5.09 -4.00
N GLY A 86 16.29 -5.74 -4.38
CA GLY A 86 16.14 -7.16 -4.12
C GLY A 86 15.00 -7.77 -4.91
N ARG A 87 14.81 -9.07 -4.72
CA ARG A 87 13.74 -9.84 -5.33
C ARG A 87 12.96 -10.56 -4.23
N VAL A 88 11.66 -10.36 -4.17
CA VAL A 88 10.82 -11.07 -3.19
C VAL A 88 10.77 -12.53 -3.59
N ARG A 89 11.14 -13.44 -2.69
CA ARG A 89 11.07 -14.89 -2.92
C ARG A 89 9.82 -15.49 -2.32
N GLU A 90 9.45 -15.03 -1.13
CA GLU A 90 8.31 -15.55 -0.39
C GLU A 90 7.65 -14.41 0.39
N VAL A 91 6.35 -14.51 0.60
CA VAL A 91 5.57 -13.63 1.47
C VAL A 91 5.03 -14.49 2.61
N LEU A 92 5.35 -14.16 3.86
CA LEU A 92 4.83 -14.87 5.01
C LEU A 92 3.34 -14.56 5.22
N PRO A 93 2.58 -15.47 5.84
CA PRO A 93 1.20 -15.21 6.24
C PRO A 93 1.06 -14.03 7.21
N SER A 94 2.11 -13.71 7.98
CA SER A 94 2.17 -12.50 8.83
C SER A 94 2.23 -11.20 8.05
N GLY A 95 2.47 -11.26 6.73
CA GLY A 95 2.66 -10.13 5.84
C GLY A 95 4.12 -9.62 5.76
N GLU A 96 5.07 -10.34 6.37
CA GLU A 96 6.50 -10.10 6.18
C GLU A 96 6.97 -10.60 4.81
N LEU A 97 7.91 -9.88 4.19
CA LEU A 97 8.46 -10.17 2.88
C LEU A 97 9.85 -10.79 3.01
N ARG A 98 10.06 -11.98 2.47
CA ARG A 98 11.40 -12.58 2.34
C ARG A 98 12.02 -12.14 1.04
N VAL A 99 13.05 -11.31 1.14
CA VAL A 99 13.68 -10.67 0.00
C VAL A 99 15.11 -11.16 -0.15
N GLU A 100 15.42 -11.66 -1.33
CA GLU A 100 16.78 -11.88 -1.75
C GLU A 100 17.40 -10.54 -2.14
N HIS A 101 18.48 -10.13 -1.48
CA HIS A 101 19.17 -8.89 -1.83
C HIS A 101 19.91 -9.02 -3.18
N GLU A 102 19.77 -8.00 -4.03
CA GLU A 102 20.63 -7.79 -5.20
C GLU A 102 21.63 -6.66 -4.88
N PRO A 103 22.94 -6.86 -5.12
CA PRO A 103 23.93 -5.83 -4.85
C PRO A 103 23.61 -4.56 -5.63
N ILE A 104 23.94 -3.41 -5.04
CA ILE A 104 23.63 -2.08 -5.60
C ILE A 104 24.22 -1.94 -7.00
N ILE A 105 25.45 -2.44 -7.19
CA ILE A 105 26.15 -2.50 -8.46
C ILE A 105 26.52 -3.95 -8.76
N LYS A 106 26.16 -4.42 -9.96
CA LYS A 106 26.48 -5.79 -10.41
C LYS A 106 27.92 -5.86 -10.89
N LEU A 107 28.76 -6.63 -10.21
CA LEU A 107 30.12 -6.93 -10.66
C LEU A 107 30.10 -7.77 -11.95
N PRO A 108 31.10 -7.60 -12.84
CA PRO A 108 31.33 -8.51 -13.96
C PRO A 108 31.39 -9.97 -13.47
N SER A 109 30.93 -10.92 -14.30
CA SER A 109 30.85 -12.36 -13.95
C SER A 109 32.14 -12.95 -13.39
N LEU A 110 33.29 -12.45 -13.83
CA LEU A 110 34.64 -12.89 -13.43
C LEU A 110 34.97 -12.60 -11.96
N PHE A 111 34.40 -11.55 -11.37
CA PHE A 111 34.65 -11.14 -9.98
C PHE A 111 33.50 -11.52 -9.03
N ARG A 112 32.46 -12.21 -9.53
CA ARG A 112 31.38 -12.71 -8.68
C ARG A 112 31.93 -13.84 -7.82
N ARG A 113 31.74 -13.72 -6.50
CA ARG A 113 31.93 -14.86 -5.61
C ARG A 113 31.00 -15.97 -6.09
N LYS A 114 31.55 -17.18 -6.26
CA LYS A 114 30.79 -18.41 -6.45
C LYS A 114 30.09 -18.70 -5.12
N LEU A 115 29.02 -17.95 -4.83
CA LEU A 115 28.25 -18.10 -3.60
C LEU A 115 27.53 -19.44 -3.70
N THR A 116 27.84 -20.31 -2.75
CA THR A 116 27.14 -21.55 -2.46
C THR A 116 25.62 -21.35 -2.45
N ASP A 117 24.87 -22.30 -3.00
CA ASP A 117 23.40 -22.31 -3.24
C ASP A 117 22.49 -21.96 -2.05
N LYS A 118 23.04 -21.68 -0.87
CA LYS A 118 22.28 -21.22 0.29
C LYS A 118 21.98 -19.72 0.14
N SER A 119 20.99 -19.40 -0.69
CA SER A 119 20.48 -18.04 -0.83
C SER A 119 19.87 -17.58 0.50
N GLY A 120 20.62 -16.78 1.27
CA GLY A 120 20.08 -16.07 2.42
C GLY A 120 18.94 -15.13 2.00
N LEU A 121 17.88 -15.11 2.80
CA LEU A 121 16.67 -14.32 2.59
C LEU A 121 16.56 -13.32 3.73
N LEU A 122 16.43 -12.04 3.40
CA LEU A 122 16.19 -10.97 4.37
C LEU A 122 14.71 -10.91 4.70
N ASN A 123 14.34 -10.98 5.97
CA ASN A 123 12.95 -10.79 6.37
C ASN A 123 12.70 -9.29 6.56
N ILE A 124 11.75 -8.77 5.78
CA ILE A 124 11.43 -7.35 5.71
C ILE A 124 9.99 -7.14 6.15
N ARG A 125 9.79 -6.26 7.12
CA ARG A 125 8.50 -5.77 7.57
C ARG A 125 8.27 -4.36 7.05
N LEU A 126 7.02 -4.01 6.79
CA LEU A 126 6.67 -2.65 6.38
C LEU A 126 6.72 -1.71 7.58
N ALA A 127 7.55 -0.67 7.49
CA ALA A 127 7.74 0.30 8.56
C ALA A 127 6.48 1.16 8.79
N GLY A 128 6.11 1.33 10.07
CA GLY A 128 5.09 2.29 10.49
C GLY A 128 3.66 1.91 10.17
N ILE A 129 3.39 0.63 9.90
CA ILE A 129 2.06 0.13 9.55
C ILE A 129 1.69 -1.01 10.49
N ASP A 130 0.48 -0.92 11.02
CA ASP A 130 -0.21 -2.06 11.62
C ASP A 130 -1.16 -2.68 10.58
N MET A 131 -0.86 -3.90 10.15
CA MET A 131 -1.57 -4.54 9.05
C MET A 131 -2.78 -5.33 9.57
N SER A 132 -3.93 -5.08 8.96
CA SER A 132 -5.12 -5.90 9.18
C SER A 132 -4.94 -7.30 8.59
N LYS A 133 -5.73 -8.27 9.05
CA LYS A 133 -5.76 -9.63 8.47
C LYS A 133 -6.06 -9.61 6.97
N ALA A 134 -6.95 -8.71 6.53
CA ALA A 134 -7.26 -8.50 5.11
C ALA A 134 -6.03 -7.99 4.33
N GLY A 135 -5.23 -7.09 4.93
CA GLY A 135 -3.99 -6.61 4.34
C GLY A 135 -2.92 -7.70 4.19
N GLN A 136 -2.77 -8.57 5.18
CA GLN A 136 -1.86 -9.72 5.11
C GLN A 136 -2.25 -10.67 3.97
N GLN A 137 -3.55 -10.91 3.78
CA GLN A 137 -4.07 -11.72 2.66
C GLN A 137 -3.88 -11.02 1.31
N TYR A 138 -4.05 -9.70 1.26
CA TYR A 138 -3.85 -8.90 0.05
C TYR A 138 -2.41 -8.99 -0.49
N ILE A 139 -1.42 -8.88 0.40
CA ILE A 139 0.01 -8.97 0.01
C ILE A 139 0.35 -10.39 -0.46
N SER A 140 -0.13 -11.41 0.25
CA SER A 140 0.18 -12.81 -0.03
C SER A 140 -0.51 -13.36 -1.28
N LYS A 141 -1.80 -13.04 -1.50
CA LYS A 141 -2.62 -13.62 -2.57
C LYS A 141 -2.76 -12.69 -3.79
N ASP A 142 -3.17 -11.45 -3.56
CA ASP A 142 -3.65 -10.58 -4.64
C ASP A 142 -2.53 -9.85 -5.37
N LEU A 143 -1.51 -9.41 -4.62
CA LEU A 143 -0.44 -8.59 -5.16
C LEU A 143 0.61 -9.41 -5.95
N ARG A 144 0.60 -10.75 -5.80
CA ARG A 144 1.53 -11.71 -6.42
C ARG A 144 2.97 -11.17 -6.45
N LEU A 145 3.50 -10.83 -5.28
CA LEU A 145 4.83 -10.23 -5.16
C LEU A 145 5.97 -11.22 -5.39
N THR A 146 5.68 -12.53 -5.36
CA THR A 146 6.64 -13.60 -5.59
C THR A 146 7.43 -13.39 -6.88
N ASN A 147 8.76 -13.44 -6.76
CA ASN A 147 9.74 -13.23 -7.82
C ASN A 147 9.69 -11.84 -8.50
N LYS A 148 9.08 -10.81 -7.90
CA LYS A 148 9.16 -9.43 -8.42
C LYS A 148 10.37 -8.67 -7.86
N PRO A 149 11.00 -7.80 -8.68
CA PRO A 149 12.05 -6.91 -8.21
C PRO A 149 11.44 -5.79 -7.35
N VAL A 150 12.06 -5.55 -6.21
CA VAL A 150 11.65 -4.55 -5.22
C VAL A 150 12.83 -3.68 -4.82
N THR A 151 12.54 -2.43 -4.52
CA THR A 151 13.51 -1.49 -3.94
C THR A 151 13.04 -1.18 -2.55
N PHE A 152 13.89 -1.31 -1.54
CA PHE A 152 13.53 -1.10 -0.16
C PHE A 152 14.59 -0.25 0.54
N THR A 153 14.13 0.65 1.40
CA THR A 153 15.00 1.47 2.23
C THR A 153 14.82 1.04 3.66
N VAL A 154 15.92 0.65 4.31
CA VAL A 154 15.90 0.23 5.71
C VAL A 154 15.73 1.46 6.58
N ILE A 155 14.65 1.51 7.36
CA ILE A 155 14.35 2.65 8.25
C ILE A 155 14.79 2.34 9.68
N LYS A 156 14.45 1.14 10.16
CA LYS A 156 14.70 0.74 11.55
C LYS A 156 15.00 -0.76 11.62
N SER A 157 16.03 -1.13 12.38
CA SER A 157 16.26 -2.52 12.78
C SER A 157 15.30 -2.92 13.89
N ASN A 158 14.69 -4.11 13.81
CA ASN A 158 13.82 -4.58 14.88
C ASN A 158 14.66 -5.09 16.06
N ASP A 159 14.30 -4.67 17.28
CA ASP A 159 14.99 -5.10 18.51
C ASP A 159 14.49 -6.47 19.00
N GLU A 160 13.28 -6.89 18.62
CA GLU A 160 12.68 -8.16 19.06
C GLU A 160 13.08 -9.36 18.22
N SER A 161 13.11 -9.19 16.90
CA SER A 161 13.56 -10.19 15.96
C SER A 161 14.79 -9.66 15.22
N PRO A 162 16.02 -10.08 15.58
CA PRO A 162 17.25 -9.58 14.96
C PRO A 162 17.34 -9.93 13.47
N ASP A 163 16.52 -10.87 13.00
CA ASP A 163 16.46 -11.29 11.60
C ASP A 163 15.35 -10.58 10.80
N ALA A 164 14.63 -9.61 11.38
CA ALA A 164 13.63 -8.80 10.68
C ALA A 164 13.94 -7.29 10.75
N VAL A 165 13.60 -6.58 9.67
CA VAL A 165 13.87 -5.13 9.54
C VAL A 165 12.63 -4.39 9.07
N ASP A 166 12.36 -3.24 9.68
CA ASP A 166 11.33 -2.32 9.24
C ASP A 166 11.85 -1.46 8.08
N CYS A 167 11.26 -1.65 6.90
CA CYS A 167 11.64 -0.97 5.68
C CYS A 167 10.48 -0.18 5.06
N ASP A 168 10.85 0.85 4.30
CA ASP A 168 9.99 1.46 3.30
C ASP A 168 10.15 0.72 1.97
N VAL A 169 9.09 0.10 1.45
CA VAL A 169 9.18 -0.80 0.28
C VAL A 169 8.50 -0.20 -0.93
N THR A 170 9.23 -0.11 -2.03
CA THR A 170 8.75 0.34 -3.33
C THR A 170 8.76 -0.80 -4.34
N VAL A 171 7.60 -1.08 -4.91
CA VAL A 171 7.42 -2.12 -5.94
C VAL A 171 7.25 -1.47 -7.31
N LYS A 172 7.84 -2.11 -8.32
CA LYS A 172 7.59 -1.77 -9.71
C LYS A 172 6.28 -2.42 -10.14
N LYS A 173 5.22 -1.62 -10.32
CA LYS A 173 3.90 -2.11 -10.75
C LYS A 173 3.90 -2.38 -12.25
N ASN A 174 4.29 -1.39 -13.04
CA ASN A 174 4.46 -1.49 -14.50
C ASN A 174 5.88 -1.06 -14.91
N PHE A 175 6.20 -1.12 -16.20
CA PHE A 175 7.51 -0.68 -16.71
C PHE A 175 7.86 0.76 -16.28
N ALA A 176 6.88 1.66 -16.27
CA ALA A 176 7.05 3.09 -15.98
C ALA A 176 6.59 3.51 -14.56
N THR A 177 5.74 2.74 -13.88
CA THR A 177 5.15 3.15 -12.59
C THR A 177 5.73 2.35 -11.43
N ARG A 178 6.24 3.07 -10.44
CA ARG A 178 6.64 2.53 -9.13
C ARG A 178 5.65 3.01 -8.09
N THR A 179 5.20 2.11 -7.23
CA THR A 179 4.33 2.45 -6.11
C THR A 179 4.99 2.04 -4.81
N ASN A 180 4.92 2.94 -3.84
CA ASN A 180 5.34 2.66 -2.48
C ASN A 180 4.26 1.79 -1.82
N LEU A 181 4.61 0.57 -1.43
CA LEU A 181 3.68 -0.39 -0.84
C LEU A 181 3.14 0.10 0.49
N ASN A 182 3.99 0.71 1.32
CA ASN A 182 3.59 1.20 2.63
C ASN A 182 2.40 2.18 2.48
N LEU A 183 2.55 3.17 1.59
CA LEU A 183 1.49 4.14 1.31
C LEU A 183 0.29 3.51 0.59
N GLU A 184 0.52 2.62 -0.37
CA GLU A 184 -0.56 2.01 -1.17
C GLU A 184 -1.50 1.17 -0.29
N LEU A 185 -0.96 0.43 0.68
CA LEU A 185 -1.75 -0.39 1.60
C LEU A 185 -2.65 0.45 2.48
N ILE A 186 -2.12 1.54 3.05
CA ILE A 186 -2.94 2.47 3.86
C ILE A 186 -4.02 3.12 3.00
N ARG A 187 -3.68 3.59 1.80
CA ARG A 187 -4.67 4.24 0.90
C ARG A 187 -5.83 3.33 0.51
N LYS A 188 -5.60 2.02 0.49
CA LYS A 188 -6.62 1.00 0.21
C LYS A 188 -7.37 0.55 1.47
N GLY A 189 -6.95 1.02 2.66
CA GLY A 189 -7.55 0.63 3.93
C GLY A 189 -7.16 -0.78 4.37
N TYR A 190 -5.97 -1.26 4.01
CA TYR A 190 -5.47 -2.58 4.45
C TYR A 190 -4.64 -2.53 5.74
N GLY A 191 -4.32 -1.35 6.22
CA GLY A 191 -3.62 -1.14 7.48
C GLY A 191 -3.88 0.25 8.05
N ARG A 192 -3.49 0.45 9.30
CA ARG A 192 -3.55 1.72 10.03
C ARG A 192 -2.16 2.15 10.47
N VAL A 193 -1.98 3.44 10.70
CA VAL A 193 -0.77 3.91 11.37
C VAL A 193 -0.86 3.56 12.85
N PRO A 194 0.18 2.95 13.47
CA PRO A 194 0.16 2.65 14.89
C PRO A 194 -0.12 3.90 15.73
N ALA A 195 -1.01 3.77 16.72
CA ALA A 195 -1.35 4.85 17.62
C ALA A 195 -0.12 5.34 18.41
N PRO A 196 -0.09 6.62 18.82
CA PRO A 196 0.99 7.18 19.63
C PRO A 196 1.15 6.49 20.99
N ASP A 197 0.19 5.70 21.46
CA ASP A 197 0.30 4.97 22.73
C ASP A 197 1.39 3.88 22.71
N HIS A 198 1.78 3.43 21.51
CA HIS A 198 2.85 2.46 21.35
C HIS A 198 4.21 3.09 21.65
N THR A 199 4.75 2.79 22.83
CA THR A 199 6.07 3.30 23.29
C THR A 199 7.19 3.12 22.27
N ARG A 200 7.19 2.02 21.51
CA ARG A 200 8.19 1.74 20.45
C ARG A 200 8.02 2.66 19.25
N HIS A 201 6.79 2.92 18.86
CA HIS A 201 6.46 3.83 17.76
C HIS A 201 6.93 5.24 18.11
N LEU A 202 6.65 5.71 19.34
CA LEU A 202 7.12 7.01 19.82
C LEU A 202 8.64 7.11 19.89
N LYS A 203 9.32 6.10 20.46
CA LYS A 203 10.78 6.06 20.50
C LYS A 203 11.38 6.17 19.10
N SER A 204 10.82 5.46 18.13
CA SER A 204 11.27 5.51 16.74
C SER A 204 10.96 6.84 16.07
N LEU A 205 9.84 7.46 16.40
CA LEU A 205 9.46 8.78 15.91
C LEU A 205 10.41 9.88 16.38
N GLN A 206 10.87 9.80 17.63
CA GLN A 206 11.82 10.76 18.22
C GLN A 206 13.27 10.51 17.80
N SER A 207 13.70 9.25 17.72
CA SER A 207 15.10 8.89 17.47
C SER A 207 15.49 8.84 15.99
N VAL A 208 14.56 8.52 15.08
CA VAL A 208 14.85 8.30 13.66
C VAL A 208 14.10 9.31 12.79
N PRO A 209 14.80 10.34 12.24
CA PRO A 209 14.17 11.33 11.37
C PRO A 209 13.49 10.73 10.14
N ALA A 210 14.10 9.72 9.51
CA ALA A 210 13.55 8.98 8.37
C ALA A 210 12.15 8.42 8.65
N TYR A 211 11.98 7.87 9.86
CA TYR A 211 10.72 7.29 10.31
C TYR A 211 9.63 8.36 10.45
N SER A 212 9.96 9.52 11.04
CA SER A 212 8.99 10.63 11.16
C SER A 212 8.48 11.14 9.81
N ARG A 213 9.36 11.24 8.80
CA ARG A 213 8.98 11.63 7.44
C ARG A 213 8.07 10.59 6.80
N LEU A 214 8.35 9.31 7.00
CA LEU A 214 7.50 8.22 6.52
C LEU A 214 6.13 8.27 7.19
N VAL A 215 6.06 8.35 8.52
CA VAL A 215 4.81 8.41 9.29
C VAL A 215 3.95 9.59 8.86
N ASN A 216 4.52 10.77 8.64
CA ASN A 216 3.77 11.92 8.11
C ASN A 216 3.13 11.62 6.75
N LYS A 217 3.83 10.93 5.84
CA LYS A 217 3.26 10.50 4.55
C LYS A 217 2.15 9.45 4.75
N LEU A 218 2.33 8.53 5.71
CA LEU A 218 1.36 7.48 6.03
C LEU A 218 0.06 8.08 6.61
N LEU A 219 0.16 9.04 7.53
CA LEU A 219 -1.00 9.77 8.07
C LEU A 219 -1.77 10.53 6.98
N MET A 220 -1.06 11.12 6.01
CA MET A 220 -1.71 11.76 4.85
C MET A 220 -2.45 10.73 3.98
N SER A 221 -1.90 9.52 3.78
CA SER A 221 -2.63 8.46 3.08
C SER A 221 -3.82 7.93 3.88
N GLU A 222 -3.72 7.87 5.19
CA GLU A 222 -4.79 7.43 6.09
C GLU A 222 -5.98 8.38 6.02
N LYS A 223 -5.72 9.69 6.06
CA LYS A 223 -6.75 10.73 5.82
C LYS A 223 -7.44 10.58 4.46
N VAL A 224 -6.72 10.16 3.42
CA VAL A 224 -7.31 9.89 2.10
C VAL A 224 -8.17 8.63 2.13
N ALA A 225 -7.75 7.59 2.84
CA ALA A 225 -8.51 6.35 2.98
C ALA A 225 -9.81 6.58 3.78
N ASP A 226 -9.75 7.35 4.86
CA ASP A 226 -10.92 7.74 5.67
C ASP A 226 -11.95 8.55 4.85
N ARG A 227 -11.47 9.50 4.03
CA ARG A 227 -12.34 10.22 3.09
C ARG A 227 -13.02 9.31 2.07
N ARG A 228 -12.32 8.24 1.65
CA ARG A 228 -12.86 7.26 0.69
C ARG A 228 -13.74 6.20 1.36
N GLY A 229 -13.63 6.03 2.67
CA GLY A 229 -14.37 5.03 3.43
C GLY A 229 -14.07 3.59 2.98
N VAL A 230 -12.78 3.25 2.82
CA VAL A 230 -12.37 1.93 2.28
C VAL A 230 -11.65 1.07 3.32
N GLY A 231 -11.90 -0.24 3.28
CA GLY A 231 -11.21 -1.24 4.10
C GLY A 231 -11.45 -1.01 5.59
N VAL A 232 -10.39 -0.83 6.40
CA VAL A 232 -10.55 -0.53 7.84
C VAL A 232 -11.26 0.82 8.11
N TRP A 233 -11.51 1.63 7.08
CA TRP A 233 -12.26 2.90 7.16
C TRP A 233 -13.66 2.81 6.57
N GLU A 234 -14.10 1.62 6.17
CA GLU A 234 -15.46 1.39 5.69
C GLU A 234 -16.46 1.75 6.80
N ARG A 235 -17.46 2.56 6.44
CA ARG A 235 -18.56 2.92 7.34
C ARG A 235 -19.65 1.88 7.16
N ASP A 236 -20.23 1.41 8.25
CA ASP A 236 -21.38 0.51 8.17
C ASP A 236 -22.45 1.14 7.28
N THR A 237 -22.87 0.41 6.25
CA THR A 237 -23.97 0.88 5.41
C THR A 237 -25.23 0.99 6.28
N TRP A 238 -26.22 1.77 5.86
CA TRP A 238 -27.47 1.87 6.61
C TRP A 238 -28.11 0.49 6.84
N VAL A 239 -27.94 -0.44 5.89
CA VAL A 239 -28.47 -1.80 6.00
C VAL A 239 -27.65 -2.64 7.00
N GLU A 240 -26.33 -2.59 6.94
CA GLU A 240 -25.46 -3.23 7.94
C GLU A 240 -25.72 -2.67 9.34
N SER A 241 -25.88 -1.35 9.46
CA SER A 241 -26.23 -0.68 10.71
C SER A 241 -27.58 -1.18 11.22
N VAL A 242 -28.60 -1.23 10.36
CA VAL A 242 -29.94 -1.74 10.72
C VAL A 242 -29.92 -3.23 11.13
N GLN A 243 -29.13 -4.06 10.44
CA GLN A 243 -28.97 -5.48 10.76
C GLN A 243 -28.15 -5.74 12.03
N SER A 244 -27.24 -4.83 12.39
CA SER A 244 -26.45 -4.92 13.63
C SER A 244 -27.27 -4.64 14.89
N TYR A 245 -28.42 -3.97 14.77
CA TYR A 245 -29.31 -3.80 15.91
C TYR A 245 -29.90 -5.17 16.30
N PRO A 246 -29.86 -5.53 17.60
CA PRO A 246 -30.46 -6.77 18.06
C PRO A 246 -31.94 -6.80 17.72
N SER A 247 -32.48 -7.98 17.40
CA SER A 247 -33.91 -8.20 17.07
C SER A 247 -34.88 -7.65 18.14
N GLN A 248 -34.37 -7.38 19.34
CA GLN A 248 -35.07 -6.68 20.43
C GLN A 248 -35.44 -5.23 20.09
N VAL A 249 -34.67 -4.52 19.26
CA VAL A 249 -34.99 -3.12 18.87
C VAL A 249 -36.28 -3.05 18.08
N GLY A 250 -36.54 -4.02 17.19
CA GLY A 250 -37.83 -4.14 16.51
C GLY A 250 -38.99 -4.34 17.48
N GLN A 251 -38.76 -5.09 18.56
CA GLN A 251 -39.76 -5.23 19.63
C GLN A 251 -39.91 -3.98 20.48
N MET A 252 -38.82 -3.24 20.77
CA MET A 252 -38.88 -1.96 21.49
C MET A 252 -39.64 -0.90 20.70
N ILE A 253 -39.43 -0.82 19.38
CA ILE A 253 -40.16 0.09 18.49
C ILE A 253 -41.65 -0.27 18.49
N ARG A 254 -42.00 -1.57 18.39
CA ARG A 254 -43.40 -2.01 18.49
C ARG A 254 -44.01 -1.82 19.90
N ALA A 255 -43.20 -1.84 20.94
CA ALA A 255 -43.64 -1.60 22.31
C ALA A 255 -43.86 -0.11 22.64
N THR A 256 -43.33 0.79 21.79
CA THR A 256 -43.42 2.24 21.99
C THR A 256 -44.89 2.70 21.96
N PRO A 257 -45.33 3.59 22.87
CA PRO A 257 -46.71 4.08 22.93
C PRO A 257 -47.21 4.66 21.60
N ALA A 258 -46.35 5.35 20.86
CA ALA A 258 -46.68 5.92 19.55
C ALA A 258 -47.02 4.84 18.50
N ALA A 259 -46.29 3.73 18.46
CA ALA A 259 -46.58 2.62 17.55
C ALA A 259 -47.91 1.93 17.90
N LYS A 260 -48.18 1.74 19.19
CA LYS A 260 -49.48 1.23 19.67
C LYS A 260 -50.63 2.17 19.31
N ALA A 261 -50.44 3.48 19.46
CA ALA A 261 -51.42 4.49 19.08
C ALA A 261 -51.71 4.46 17.57
N LEU A 262 -50.67 4.33 16.74
CA LEU A 262 -50.80 4.21 15.28
C LEU A 262 -51.58 2.95 14.86
N VAL A 263 -51.25 1.80 15.45
CA VAL A 263 -51.96 0.54 15.20
C VAL A 263 -53.42 0.63 15.66
N LEU A 264 -53.66 1.28 16.81
CA LEU A 264 -55.01 1.51 17.31
C LEU A 264 -55.81 2.44 16.38
N LEU A 265 -55.20 3.54 15.93
CA LEU A 265 -55.80 4.45 14.94
C LEU A 265 -56.17 3.71 13.65
N PHE A 266 -55.28 2.86 13.16
CA PHE A 266 -55.54 2.04 11.98
C PHE A 266 -56.72 1.09 12.18
N ASN A 267 -56.74 0.36 13.30
CA ASN A 267 -57.83 -0.59 13.61
C ASN A 267 -59.16 0.13 13.82
N VAL A 268 -59.19 1.23 14.58
CA VAL A 268 -60.40 2.03 14.79
C VAL A 268 -60.91 2.60 13.47
N THR A 269 -60.03 3.13 12.62
CA THR A 269 -60.43 3.64 11.30
C THR A 269 -61.01 2.54 10.43
N ARG A 270 -60.36 1.37 10.41
CA ARG A 270 -60.85 0.19 9.68
C ARG A 270 -62.23 -0.24 10.17
N ASP A 271 -62.43 -0.30 11.48
CA ASP A 271 -63.71 -0.70 12.06
C ASP A 271 -64.80 0.34 11.78
N VAL A 272 -64.52 1.64 11.94
CA VAL A 272 -65.47 2.71 11.60
C VAL A 272 -65.90 2.64 10.14
N ILE A 273 -64.97 2.36 9.21
CA ILE A 273 -65.29 2.17 7.80
C ILE A 273 -66.22 0.95 7.61
N LEU A 274 -65.87 -0.20 8.20
CA LEU A 274 -66.67 -1.42 8.06
C LEU A 274 -68.06 -1.29 8.70
N TYR A 275 -68.17 -0.69 9.87
CA TYR A 275 -69.45 -0.42 10.52
C TYR A 275 -70.26 0.64 9.78
N GLY A 276 -69.61 1.67 9.24
CA GLY A 276 -70.24 2.68 8.40
C GLY A 276 -70.89 2.06 7.17
N VAL A 277 -70.18 1.16 6.47
CA VAL A 277 -70.72 0.43 5.32
C VAL A 277 -71.91 -0.47 5.71
N LYS A 278 -71.86 -1.14 6.86
CA LYS A 278 -72.99 -1.96 7.33
C LYS A 278 -74.20 -1.10 7.71
N LEU A 279 -73.99 0.05 8.33
CA LEU A 279 -75.06 0.97 8.72
C LEU A 279 -75.74 1.56 7.47
N THR A 280 -74.97 1.93 6.44
CA THR A 280 -75.53 2.41 5.17
C THR A 280 -76.32 1.34 4.44
N GLN A 281 -75.86 0.08 4.46
CA GLN A 281 -76.64 -1.04 3.92
C GLN A 281 -77.96 -1.27 4.66
N GLN A 282 -77.95 -1.24 6.01
CA GLN A 282 -79.17 -1.44 6.80
C GLN A 282 -80.17 -0.29 6.65
N THR A 283 -79.69 0.96 6.64
CA THR A 283 -80.54 2.14 6.43
C THR A 283 -81.12 2.16 5.02
N TYR A 284 -80.34 1.80 4.00
CA TYR A 284 -80.83 1.65 2.62
C TYR A 284 -81.96 0.61 2.52
N ALA A 285 -81.79 -0.55 3.15
CA ALA A 285 -82.83 -1.58 3.18
C ALA A 285 -84.12 -1.10 3.88
N LEU A 286 -83.99 -0.34 4.96
CA LEU A 286 -85.11 0.23 5.71
C LEU A 286 -85.86 1.27 4.87
N VAL A 287 -85.14 2.16 4.17
CA VAL A 287 -85.73 3.16 3.26
C VAL A 287 -86.52 2.47 2.15
N ILE A 288 -85.96 1.43 1.52
CA ILE A 288 -86.70 0.64 0.52
C ILE A 288 -87.96 0.02 1.13
N GLY A 289 -87.87 -0.51 2.35
CA GLY A 289 -89.01 -1.05 3.08
C GLY A 289 -90.13 -0.01 3.28
N ILE A 290 -89.78 1.19 3.74
CA ILE A 290 -90.73 2.30 3.94
C ILE A 290 -91.35 2.73 2.61
N CYS A 291 -90.54 2.90 1.55
CA CYS A 291 -91.04 3.25 0.22
C CYS A 291 -92.02 2.20 -0.31
N SER A 292 -91.75 0.91 -0.08
CA SER A 292 -92.65 -0.17 -0.49
C SER A 292 -93.98 -0.14 0.29
N TYR A 293 -93.93 0.18 1.59
CA TYR A 293 -95.11 0.31 2.43
C TYR A 293 -95.96 1.53 2.03
N ILE A 294 -95.34 2.68 1.80
CA ILE A 294 -96.02 3.90 1.32
C ILE A 294 -96.65 3.64 -0.06
N ALA A 295 -95.94 3.00 -0.98
CA ALA A 295 -96.49 2.64 -2.29
C ALA A 295 -97.70 1.70 -2.18
N GLY A 296 -97.65 0.71 -1.28
CA GLY A 296 -98.78 -0.18 -0.98
C GLY A 296 -99.97 0.55 -0.35
N GLY A 297 -99.70 1.47 0.58
CA GLY A 297 -100.72 2.33 1.20
C GLY A 297 -101.39 3.24 0.17
N TYR A 298 -100.61 3.88 -0.70
CA TYR A 298 -101.11 4.75 -1.76
C TYR A 298 -101.99 3.99 -2.76
N ARG A 299 -101.62 2.75 -3.13
CA ARG A 299 -102.47 1.89 -3.97
C ARG A 299 -103.81 1.57 -3.31
N LYS A 300 -103.82 1.24 -2.02
CA LYS A 300 -105.08 0.97 -1.29
C LYS A 300 -105.94 2.22 -1.16
N PHE A 301 -105.32 3.37 -0.92
CA PHE A 301 -106.00 4.66 -0.87
C PHE A 301 -106.61 5.02 -2.23
N ALA A 302 -105.86 4.88 -3.32
CA ALA A 302 -106.33 5.11 -4.69
C ALA A 302 -107.57 4.26 -5.00
N VAL A 303 -107.53 2.95 -4.73
CA VAL A 303 -108.69 2.05 -4.91
C VAL A 303 -109.90 2.49 -4.05
N GLY A 304 -109.65 3.02 -2.86
CA GLY A 304 -110.70 3.57 -1.99
C GLY A 304 -111.34 4.82 -2.59
N VAL A 305 -110.54 5.73 -3.11
CA VAL A 305 -111.00 6.96 -3.80
C VAL A 305 -111.76 6.62 -5.08
N ASP A 306 -111.27 5.67 -5.88
CA ASP A 306 -111.95 5.21 -7.10
C ASP A 306 -113.34 4.66 -6.77
N ARG A 307 -113.46 3.82 -5.73
CA ARG A 307 -114.75 3.29 -5.26
C ARG A 307 -115.72 4.38 -4.77
N LEU A 308 -115.21 5.40 -4.10
CA LEU A 308 -116.02 6.54 -3.65
C LEU A 308 -116.48 7.39 -4.83
N THR A 309 -115.59 7.60 -5.80
CA THR A 309 -115.88 8.32 -7.05
C THR A 309 -116.94 7.59 -7.87
N ASP A 310 -116.85 6.27 -7.99
CA ASP A 310 -117.86 5.44 -8.65
C ASP A 310 -119.23 5.52 -7.96
N LYS A 311 -119.25 5.45 -6.62
CA LYS A 311 -120.49 5.63 -5.85
C LYS A 311 -121.09 7.02 -6.05
N TYR A 312 -120.27 8.07 -6.02
CA TYR A 312 -120.71 9.44 -6.25
C TYR A 312 -121.28 9.62 -7.66
N ASN A 313 -120.59 9.12 -8.68
CA ASN A 313 -121.06 9.18 -10.07
C ASN A 313 -122.37 8.42 -10.27
N LYS A 314 -122.54 7.26 -9.61
CA LYS A 314 -123.77 6.47 -9.66
C LYS A 314 -124.97 7.18 -8.99
N ILE A 315 -124.72 7.90 -7.90
CA ILE A 315 -125.74 8.74 -7.23
C ILE A 315 -126.07 9.95 -8.11
N ARG A 316 -125.06 10.61 -8.68
CA ARG A 316 -125.24 11.76 -9.57
C ARG A 316 -126.05 11.42 -10.83
N GLN A 317 -125.85 10.23 -11.40
CA GLN A 317 -126.65 9.74 -12.53
C GLN A 317 -128.12 9.50 -12.18
N ARG A 318 -128.45 9.23 -10.90
CA ARG A 318 -129.84 9.09 -10.43
C ARG A 318 -130.53 10.44 -10.15
N ILE A 319 -129.78 11.52 -10.05
CA ILE A 319 -130.28 12.85 -9.65
C ILE A 319 -130.38 13.82 -10.85
N LYS A 320 -129.80 13.48 -12.01
CA LYS A 320 -130.10 14.23 -13.24
C LYS A 320 -131.50 13.82 -13.75
N PRO A 321 -132.39 14.79 -14.02
CA PRO A 321 -133.78 14.56 -14.41
C PRO A 321 -133.92 13.88 -15.78
#